data_AF-A0A182MDV3-F1
#
_entry.id   AF-A0A182MDV3-F1
#
_cell.length_a   1.000
_cell.length_b   1.000
_cell.length_c   1.000
_cell.angle_alpha   90.00
_cell.angle_beta   90.00
_cell.angle_gamma   90.00
#
_symmetry.space_group_name_H-M   'P 1'
#
loop_
_entity.id
_entity.type
_entity.pdbx_description
1 polymer ?
#
loop_
_entity_poly.entity_id
_entity_poly.type
_entity_poly.pdbx_seq_one_letter_code
_entity_poly.pdbx_strand_id
1 'polypeptide(L)'
;MEKWIGKVALVTGASAGIGQDVALALANAGMIVIGIARRAELITMLSTKVTGTGKIYAKKCDVSNEGEIMETINWIRREFGGVDVLINNAGIYRYQFITQSETSDFRDTFNVNVLATCIFIREVVKDMKAREAYGHIVVLNSMLGQRIPDVSVPLFGVYPASKYALVGLTEVLRQELNFLKMPIKVTSVHPGMVETDMIKVFESKLAERLPKLQAKDITASIIHCLETPPEVRRKQLQLGENLKSIPGVFITVRHCPFCFDGTGGGRGRSWTLRDGPEPLITSKLATLVHRFRQLLVKRFGQKDGTDGTDKHDQSHRHER
;
A
#
# COMPACT_ATOMS: atom_id res chain seq x y z
N MET A 1 -20.48 8.70 12.79
CA MET A 1 -20.69 8.84 11.32
C MET A 1 -21.73 9.90 10.91
N GLU A 2 -22.48 10.52 11.82
CA GLU A 2 -23.67 11.36 11.53
C GLU A 2 -23.50 12.44 10.45
N LYS A 3 -22.37 13.16 10.45
CA LYS A 3 -22.07 14.22 9.46
C LYS A 3 -22.04 13.76 7.99
N TRP A 4 -21.93 12.44 7.77
CA TRP A 4 -21.85 11.84 6.45
C TRP A 4 -23.18 11.24 5.98
N ILE A 5 -24.23 11.25 6.81
CA ILE A 5 -25.55 10.74 6.40
C ILE A 5 -26.06 11.54 5.20
N GLY A 6 -26.51 10.83 4.15
CA GLY A 6 -26.96 11.43 2.89
C GLY A 6 -25.85 12.01 2.01
N LYS A 7 -24.59 11.99 2.45
CA LYS A 7 -23.42 12.43 1.66
C LYS A 7 -22.94 11.34 0.73
N VAL A 8 -22.22 11.74 -0.32
CA VAL A 8 -21.80 10.82 -1.39
C VAL A 8 -20.39 10.29 -1.12
N ALA A 9 -20.25 8.97 -1.06
CA ALA A 9 -18.97 8.28 -1.00
C ALA A 9 -18.67 7.55 -2.31
N LEU A 10 -17.55 7.86 -2.95
CA LEU A 10 -17.02 7.09 -4.08
C LEU A 10 -16.03 6.04 -3.59
N VAL A 11 -16.29 4.76 -3.86
CA VAL A 11 -15.42 3.65 -3.47
C VAL A 11 -14.90 2.94 -4.72
N THR A 12 -13.59 3.01 -4.95
CA THR A 12 -12.94 2.34 -6.08
C THR A 12 -12.58 0.90 -5.73
N GLY A 13 -12.80 -0.05 -6.65
CA GLY A 13 -12.57 -1.47 -6.39
C GLY A 13 -13.57 -2.08 -5.41
N ALA A 14 -14.83 -1.62 -5.44
CA ALA A 14 -15.88 -2.04 -4.49
C ALA A 14 -16.42 -3.46 -4.71
N SER A 15 -15.97 -4.18 -5.75
CA SER A 15 -16.50 -5.51 -6.09
C SER A 15 -16.04 -6.65 -5.18
N ALA A 16 -14.98 -6.46 -4.39
CA ALA A 16 -14.40 -7.51 -3.54
C ALA A 16 -13.54 -6.93 -2.41
N GLY A 17 -13.21 -7.78 -1.43
CA GLY A 17 -12.23 -7.50 -0.38
C GLY A 17 -12.56 -6.26 0.45
N ILE A 18 -11.54 -5.44 0.73
CA ILE A 18 -11.66 -4.23 1.55
C ILE A 18 -12.69 -3.25 0.96
N GLY A 19 -12.64 -3.00 -0.34
CA GLY A 19 -13.56 -2.05 -0.99
C GLY A 19 -15.03 -2.46 -0.87
N GLN A 20 -15.33 -3.75 -0.97
CA GLN A 20 -16.68 -4.28 -0.77
C GLN A 20 -17.17 -4.06 0.66
N ASP A 21 -16.34 -4.40 1.64
CA ASP A 21 -16.68 -4.29 3.06
C ASP A 21 -16.85 -2.81 3.47
N VAL A 22 -15.97 -1.92 2.99
CA VAL A 22 -16.09 -0.47 3.18
C VAL A 22 -17.36 0.08 2.54
N ALA A 23 -17.66 -0.29 1.30
CA ALA A 23 -18.88 0.17 0.62
C ALA A 23 -20.15 -0.20 1.40
N LEU A 24 -20.20 -1.43 1.92
CA LEU A 24 -21.31 -1.89 2.74
C LEU A 24 -21.41 -1.13 4.07
N ALA A 25 -20.29 -0.95 4.77
CA ALA A 25 -20.26 -0.21 6.03
C ALA A 25 -20.67 1.26 5.89
N LEU A 26 -20.23 1.94 4.83
CA LEU A 26 -20.60 3.33 4.56
C LEU A 26 -22.10 3.46 4.24
N ALA A 27 -22.66 2.56 3.44
CA ALA A 27 -24.09 2.54 3.15
C ALA A 27 -24.91 2.22 4.40
N ASN A 28 -24.47 1.27 5.22
CA ASN A 28 -25.11 0.97 6.50
C ASN A 28 -25.06 2.15 7.48
N ALA A 29 -24.03 3.00 7.36
CA ALA A 29 -23.91 4.25 8.13
C ALA A 29 -24.74 5.42 7.54
N GLY A 30 -25.55 5.20 6.50
CA GLY A 30 -26.46 6.20 5.95
C GLY A 30 -25.93 7.00 4.75
N MET A 31 -24.76 6.64 4.20
CA MET A 31 -24.19 7.33 3.04
C MET A 31 -24.80 6.85 1.72
N ILE A 32 -24.73 7.72 0.70
CA ILE A 32 -24.96 7.33 -0.70
C ILE A 32 -23.62 6.87 -1.27
N VAL A 33 -23.46 5.57 -1.45
CA VAL A 33 -22.21 4.96 -1.90
C VAL A 33 -22.27 4.70 -3.41
N ILE A 34 -21.30 5.24 -4.13
CA ILE A 34 -21.03 4.91 -5.52
C ILE A 34 -19.88 3.91 -5.54
N GLY A 35 -20.20 2.64 -5.74
CA GLY A 35 -19.22 1.59 -5.88
C GLY A 35 -18.82 1.41 -7.34
N ILE A 36 -17.52 1.47 -7.63
CA ILE A 36 -17.01 1.23 -8.99
C ILE A 36 -16.04 0.06 -9.06
N ALA A 37 -16.18 -0.72 -10.12
CA ALA A 37 -15.27 -1.78 -10.52
C ALA A 37 -15.59 -2.24 -11.95
N ARG A 38 -14.72 -3.08 -12.52
CA ARG A 38 -15.00 -3.76 -13.80
C ARG A 38 -16.20 -4.71 -13.72
N ARG A 39 -16.39 -5.34 -12.55
CA ARG A 39 -17.47 -6.29 -12.21
C ARG A 39 -18.58 -5.59 -11.42
N ALA A 40 -19.33 -4.72 -12.09
CA ALA A 40 -20.37 -3.91 -11.46
C ALA A 40 -21.53 -4.75 -10.89
N GLU A 41 -21.80 -5.91 -11.50
CA GLU A 41 -22.80 -6.88 -11.07
C GLU A 41 -22.58 -7.37 -9.63
N LEU A 42 -21.32 -7.53 -9.19
CA LEU A 42 -21.00 -7.90 -7.81
C LEU A 42 -21.37 -6.79 -6.82
N ILE A 43 -21.30 -5.53 -7.26
CA ILE A 43 -21.65 -4.35 -6.46
C ILE A 43 -23.18 -4.21 -6.41
N THR A 44 -23.89 -4.52 -7.49
CA THR A 44 -25.36 -4.60 -7.47
C THR A 44 -25.85 -5.69 -6.51
N MET A 45 -25.18 -6.84 -6.45
CA MET A 45 -25.51 -7.85 -5.43
C MET A 45 -25.13 -7.41 -4.01
N LEU A 46 -24.12 -6.54 -3.85
CA LEU A 46 -23.78 -5.97 -2.55
C LEU A 46 -24.87 -5.02 -2.05
N SER A 47 -25.51 -4.25 -2.94
CA SER A 47 -26.54 -3.28 -2.55
C SER A 47 -27.75 -3.91 -1.87
N THR A 48 -28.05 -5.18 -2.16
CA THR A 48 -29.15 -5.92 -1.50
C THR A 48 -28.83 -6.31 -0.04
N LYS A 49 -27.56 -6.21 0.37
CA LYS A 49 -27.11 -6.52 1.73
C LYS A 49 -27.11 -5.30 2.66
N VAL A 50 -27.46 -4.12 2.15
CA VAL A 50 -27.52 -2.89 2.94
C VAL A 50 -28.67 -3.01 3.94
N THR A 51 -28.37 -2.82 5.21
CA THR A 51 -29.33 -2.86 6.33
C THR A 51 -29.57 -1.50 6.96
N GLY A 52 -28.74 -0.50 6.63
CA GLY A 52 -28.92 0.89 7.09
C GLY A 52 -29.77 1.75 6.16
N THR A 53 -29.74 3.06 6.38
CA THR A 53 -30.55 4.05 5.64
C THR A 53 -29.92 4.55 4.34
N GLY A 54 -28.65 4.20 4.09
CA GLY A 54 -27.92 4.58 2.89
C GLY A 54 -28.26 3.69 1.70
N LYS A 55 -27.53 3.89 0.60
CA LYS A 55 -27.72 3.14 -0.65
C LYS A 55 -26.38 2.88 -1.32
N ILE A 56 -26.29 1.78 -2.07
CA ILE A 56 -25.14 1.50 -2.95
C ILE A 56 -25.61 1.54 -4.40
N TYR A 57 -24.94 2.34 -5.23
CA TYR A 57 -25.10 2.39 -6.67
C TYR A 57 -23.86 1.81 -7.33
N ALA A 58 -24.07 0.85 -8.23
CA ALA A 58 -23.00 0.22 -8.98
C ALA A 58 -22.76 0.97 -10.30
N LYS A 59 -21.48 1.25 -10.63
CA LYS A 59 -21.08 1.74 -11.95
C LYS A 59 -19.87 0.96 -12.44
N LYS A 60 -19.98 0.43 -13.66
CA LYS A 60 -18.84 -0.19 -14.34
C LYS A 60 -17.81 0.88 -14.67
N CYS A 61 -16.58 0.66 -14.26
CA CYS A 61 -15.42 1.50 -14.59
C CYS A 61 -14.15 0.67 -14.47
N ASP A 62 -13.36 0.63 -15.55
CA ASP A 62 -11.95 0.26 -15.51
C ASP A 62 -11.11 1.49 -15.14
N VAL A 63 -10.53 1.48 -13.94
CA VAL A 63 -9.73 2.59 -13.43
C VAL A 63 -8.41 2.77 -14.16
N SER A 64 -7.98 1.82 -15.00
CA SER A 64 -6.82 2.02 -15.88
C SER A 64 -7.13 2.92 -17.08
N ASN A 65 -8.42 3.18 -17.36
CA ASN A 65 -8.89 3.99 -18.47
C ASN A 65 -9.34 5.38 -17.96
N GLU A 66 -8.59 6.44 -18.28
CA GLU A 66 -8.93 7.80 -17.88
C GLU A 66 -10.31 8.24 -18.41
N GLY A 67 -10.70 7.83 -19.62
CA GLY A 67 -12.00 8.15 -20.19
C GLY A 67 -13.15 7.63 -19.31
N GLU A 68 -13.07 6.39 -18.86
CA GLU A 68 -14.07 5.79 -17.96
C GLU A 68 -14.09 6.44 -16.57
N ILE A 69 -12.92 6.88 -16.07
CA ILE A 69 -12.86 7.67 -14.84
C ILE A 69 -13.60 9.00 -15.01
N MET A 70 -13.33 9.73 -16.09
CA MET A 70 -13.94 11.03 -16.36
C MET A 70 -15.45 10.91 -16.56
N GLU A 71 -15.91 9.90 -17.31
CA GLU A 71 -17.33 9.58 -17.46
C GLU A 71 -18.00 9.28 -16.11
N THR A 72 -17.36 8.49 -15.26
CA THR A 72 -17.85 8.16 -13.93
C THR A 72 -17.99 9.40 -13.06
N ILE A 73 -16.96 10.24 -12.99
CA ILE A 73 -17.01 11.47 -12.20
C ILE A 73 -18.09 12.43 -12.71
N ASN A 74 -18.20 12.60 -14.03
CA ASN A 74 -19.22 13.48 -14.61
C ASN A 74 -20.64 12.95 -14.36
N TRP A 75 -20.84 11.63 -14.42
CA TRP A 75 -22.10 11.01 -14.03
C TRP A 75 -22.42 11.25 -12.54
N ILE A 76 -21.44 11.10 -11.64
CA ILE A 76 -21.65 11.37 -10.21
C ILE A 76 -22.05 12.82 -9.96
N ARG A 77 -21.38 13.77 -10.61
CA ARG A 77 -21.70 15.20 -10.51
C ARG A 77 -23.12 15.51 -10.94
N ARG A 78 -23.60 14.90 -12.04
CA ARG A 78 -24.95 15.12 -12.56
C ARG A 78 -26.04 14.50 -11.69
N GLU A 79 -25.86 13.23 -11.30
CA GLU A 79 -26.92 12.47 -10.63
C GLU A 79 -26.95 12.63 -9.12
N PHE A 80 -25.78 12.87 -8.49
CA PHE A 80 -25.65 12.89 -7.03
C PHE A 80 -25.07 14.21 -6.50
N GLY A 81 -24.76 15.16 -7.40
CA GLY A 81 -24.29 16.49 -7.03
C GLY A 81 -22.81 16.56 -6.61
N GLY A 82 -22.05 15.47 -6.65
CA GLY A 82 -20.60 15.47 -6.36
C GLY A 82 -20.15 14.36 -5.40
N VAL A 83 -18.88 14.37 -5.00
CA VAL A 83 -18.27 13.38 -4.08
C VAL A 83 -17.80 14.06 -2.80
N ASP A 84 -18.25 13.59 -1.64
CA ASP A 84 -17.85 14.13 -0.33
C ASP A 84 -16.81 13.24 0.37
N VAL A 85 -16.81 11.93 0.09
CA VAL A 85 -15.81 10.98 0.58
C VAL A 85 -15.27 10.16 -0.59
N LEU A 86 -13.95 10.11 -0.74
CA LEU A 86 -13.30 9.26 -1.73
C LEU A 86 -12.51 8.16 -1.03
N ILE A 87 -12.84 6.91 -1.30
CA ILE A 87 -12.06 5.73 -0.90
C ILE A 87 -11.33 5.21 -2.14
N ASN A 88 -10.09 5.64 -2.33
CA ASN A 88 -9.19 5.09 -3.35
C ASN A 88 -8.65 3.74 -2.88
N ASN A 89 -9.39 2.68 -3.20
CA ASN A 89 -9.08 1.31 -2.81
C ASN A 89 -8.64 0.41 -3.98
N ALA A 90 -9.05 0.73 -5.21
CA ALA A 90 -8.67 -0.07 -6.38
C ALA A 90 -7.15 -0.24 -6.47
N GLY A 91 -6.72 -1.49 -6.65
CA GLY A 91 -5.32 -1.83 -6.71
C GLY A 91 -5.11 -3.25 -7.21
N ILE A 92 -3.98 -3.47 -7.87
CA ILE A 92 -3.52 -4.79 -8.30
C ILE A 92 -2.15 -5.10 -7.75
N TYR A 93 -1.89 -6.38 -7.59
CA TYR A 93 -0.62 -6.96 -7.17
C TYR A 93 -0.29 -8.13 -8.08
N ARG A 94 0.93 -8.17 -8.61
CA ARG A 94 1.46 -9.27 -9.43
C ARG A 94 2.54 -9.99 -8.64
N TYR A 95 2.32 -11.27 -8.38
CA TYR A 95 3.22 -12.10 -7.57
C TYR A 95 4.32 -12.69 -8.45
N GLN A 96 5.39 -11.91 -8.69
CA GLN A 96 6.46 -12.28 -9.61
C GLN A 96 7.76 -11.52 -9.32
N PHE A 97 8.89 -12.06 -9.81
CA PHE A 97 10.15 -11.31 -9.81
C PHE A 97 10.13 -10.21 -10.86
N ILE A 98 10.82 -9.10 -10.61
CA ILE A 98 10.94 -8.00 -11.59
C ILE A 98 11.58 -8.52 -12.90
N THR A 99 12.57 -9.41 -12.80
CA THR A 99 13.26 -10.01 -13.96
C THR A 99 12.40 -10.99 -14.77
N GLN A 100 11.24 -11.39 -14.25
CA GLN A 100 10.28 -12.28 -14.92
C GLN A 100 9.00 -11.55 -15.31
N SER A 101 8.95 -10.24 -15.10
CA SER A 101 7.78 -9.43 -15.36
C SER A 101 7.78 -8.91 -16.78
N GLU A 102 6.60 -8.86 -17.41
CA GLU A 102 6.43 -8.18 -18.67
C GLU A 102 6.30 -6.67 -18.44
N THR A 103 6.65 -5.86 -19.45
CA THR A 103 6.50 -4.40 -19.36
C THR A 103 5.03 -3.99 -19.14
N SER A 104 4.08 -4.78 -19.65
CA SER A 104 2.65 -4.58 -19.39
C SER A 104 2.30 -4.70 -17.91
N ASP A 105 2.91 -5.60 -17.16
CA ASP A 105 2.66 -5.74 -15.72
C ASP A 105 3.07 -4.48 -14.95
N PHE A 106 4.16 -3.84 -15.38
CA PHE A 106 4.62 -2.59 -14.81
C PHE A 106 3.64 -1.47 -15.11
N ARG A 107 3.24 -1.33 -16.38
CA ARG A 107 2.27 -0.31 -16.80
C ARG A 107 0.94 -0.50 -16.09
N ASP A 108 0.39 -1.70 -16.05
CA ASP A 108 -0.88 -2.00 -15.38
C ASP A 108 -0.82 -1.64 -13.89
N THR A 109 0.27 -2.03 -13.21
CA THR A 109 0.43 -1.76 -11.78
C THR A 109 0.47 -0.26 -11.50
N PHE A 110 1.23 0.51 -12.29
CA PHE A 110 1.29 1.96 -12.12
C PHE A 110 0.02 2.67 -12.57
N ASN A 111 -0.60 2.24 -13.67
CA ASN A 111 -1.84 2.81 -14.17
C ASN A 111 -2.96 2.66 -13.15
N VAL A 112 -3.14 1.46 -12.59
CA VAL A 112 -4.20 1.18 -11.60
C VAL A 112 -3.85 1.75 -10.23
N ASN A 113 -2.66 1.49 -9.70
CA ASN A 113 -2.38 1.83 -8.30
C ASN A 113 -2.05 3.32 -8.12
N VAL A 114 -1.38 3.95 -9.10
CA VAL A 114 -0.84 5.31 -8.98
C VAL A 114 -1.62 6.29 -9.84
N LEU A 115 -1.62 6.12 -11.16
CA LEU A 115 -2.20 7.10 -12.08
C LEU A 115 -3.70 7.28 -11.85
N ALA A 116 -4.45 6.18 -11.72
CA ALA A 116 -5.87 6.24 -11.41
C ALA A 116 -6.14 6.97 -10.09
N THR A 117 -5.37 6.67 -9.05
CA THR A 117 -5.46 7.34 -7.74
C THR A 117 -5.24 8.84 -7.89
N CYS A 118 -4.22 9.27 -8.65
CA CYS A 118 -3.97 10.68 -8.95
C CYS A 118 -5.15 11.34 -9.66
N ILE A 119 -5.71 10.69 -10.70
CA ILE A 119 -6.83 11.23 -11.48
C ILE A 119 -8.08 11.38 -10.61
N PHE A 120 -8.45 10.34 -9.84
CA PHE A 120 -9.59 10.42 -8.92
C PHE A 120 -9.42 11.53 -7.89
N ILE A 121 -8.24 11.64 -7.28
CA ILE A 121 -7.94 12.72 -6.33
C ILE A 121 -8.11 14.09 -7.01
N ARG A 122 -7.46 14.29 -8.17
CA ARG A 122 -7.52 15.55 -8.93
C ARG A 122 -8.97 15.97 -9.19
N GLU A 123 -9.78 15.05 -9.70
CA GLU A 123 -11.16 15.36 -10.11
C GLU A 123 -12.13 15.51 -8.94
N VAL A 124 -11.96 14.73 -7.87
CA VAL A 124 -12.76 14.87 -6.65
C VAL A 124 -12.38 16.13 -5.87
N VAL A 125 -11.10 16.50 -5.80
CA VAL A 125 -10.69 17.77 -5.17
C VAL A 125 -11.22 18.97 -5.94
N LYS A 126 -11.18 18.96 -7.28
CA LYS A 126 -11.82 20.00 -8.12
C LYS A 126 -13.32 20.11 -7.84
N ASP A 127 -14.00 18.97 -7.73
CA ASP A 127 -15.43 18.90 -7.42
C ASP A 127 -15.75 19.47 -6.03
N MET A 128 -15.05 19.00 -4.99
CA MET A 128 -15.19 19.51 -3.62
C MET A 128 -14.90 21.02 -3.54
N LYS A 129 -13.89 21.49 -4.27
CA LYS A 129 -13.57 22.93 -4.36
C LYS A 129 -14.72 23.73 -4.97
N ALA A 130 -15.26 23.28 -6.10
CA ALA A 130 -16.32 23.99 -6.81
C ALA A 130 -17.61 24.10 -5.99
N ARG A 131 -17.86 23.12 -5.10
CA ARG A 131 -19.02 23.07 -4.21
C ARG A 131 -18.76 23.68 -2.83
N GLU A 132 -17.53 24.14 -2.56
CA GLU A 132 -17.08 24.57 -1.23
C GLU A 132 -17.35 23.51 -0.14
N ALA A 133 -17.26 22.23 -0.52
CA ALA A 133 -17.67 21.12 0.32
C ALA A 133 -16.53 20.68 1.26
N TYR A 134 -16.90 20.36 2.49
CA TYR A 134 -16.04 19.58 3.38
C TYR A 134 -15.92 18.15 2.83
N GLY A 135 -14.70 17.62 2.79
CA GLY A 135 -14.44 16.32 2.20
C GLY A 135 -13.40 15.47 2.93
N HIS A 136 -13.41 14.17 2.66
CA HIS A 136 -12.38 13.26 3.18
C HIS A 136 -11.94 12.25 2.11
N ILE A 137 -10.66 12.31 1.76
CA ILE A 137 -10.01 11.38 0.85
C ILE A 137 -9.24 10.34 1.68
N VAL A 138 -9.55 9.07 1.45
CA VAL A 138 -8.86 7.92 2.03
C VAL A 138 -8.16 7.17 0.92
N VAL A 139 -6.84 7.00 1.05
CA VAL A 139 -6.03 6.24 0.09
C VAL A 139 -5.60 4.94 0.74
N LEU A 140 -5.96 3.81 0.13
CA LEU A 140 -5.50 2.48 0.55
C LEU A 140 -4.10 2.24 0.01
N ASN A 141 -3.14 2.43 0.88
CA ASN A 141 -1.74 2.15 0.67
C ASN A 141 -1.43 0.71 1.16
N SER A 142 -0.22 0.48 1.65
CA SER A 142 0.23 -0.80 2.21
C SER A 142 1.40 -0.55 3.15
N MET A 143 1.66 -1.48 4.06
CA MET A 143 2.93 -1.57 4.77
C MET A 143 4.13 -1.65 3.79
N LEU A 144 3.93 -2.23 2.60
CA LEU A 144 4.93 -2.27 1.52
C LEU A 144 5.22 -0.90 0.89
N GLY A 145 4.42 0.13 1.18
CA GLY A 145 4.71 1.52 0.84
C GLY A 145 5.62 2.24 1.83
N GLN A 146 6.04 1.57 2.91
CA GLN A 146 6.89 2.15 3.96
C GLN A 146 8.13 1.34 4.28
N ARG A 147 8.03 0.01 4.15
CA ARG A 147 9.14 -0.91 4.36
C ARG A 147 8.96 -2.12 3.48
N ILE A 148 10.06 -2.63 2.95
CA ILE A 148 10.07 -3.90 2.24
C ILE A 148 10.60 -4.95 3.22
N PRO A 149 9.83 -5.99 3.57
CA PRO A 149 10.28 -6.99 4.52
C PRO A 149 11.33 -7.91 3.88
N ASP A 150 12.34 -8.29 4.68
CA ASP A 150 13.29 -9.32 4.31
C ASP A 150 12.61 -10.69 4.41
N VAL A 151 12.30 -11.28 3.26
CA VAL A 151 11.66 -12.60 3.14
C VAL A 151 12.51 -13.51 2.26
N SER A 152 12.39 -14.82 2.46
CA SER A 152 13.14 -15.82 1.68
C SER A 152 12.81 -15.79 0.18
N VAL A 153 11.58 -15.41 -0.17
CA VAL A 153 11.09 -15.34 -1.55
C VAL A 153 10.39 -14.00 -1.78
N PRO A 154 11.12 -12.96 -2.23
CA PRO A 154 10.60 -11.59 -2.35
C PRO A 154 9.88 -11.36 -3.69
N LEU A 155 8.75 -12.05 -3.89
CA LEU A 155 7.93 -11.98 -5.12
C LEU A 155 7.00 -10.76 -5.14
N PHE A 156 7.52 -9.59 -4.78
CA PHE A 156 6.75 -8.35 -4.67
C PHE A 156 6.60 -7.56 -5.98
N GLY A 157 7.40 -7.89 -7.00
CA GLY A 157 7.45 -7.15 -8.27
C GLY A 157 7.64 -5.64 -8.07
N VAL A 158 6.95 -4.83 -8.89
CA VAL A 158 6.95 -3.36 -8.80
C VAL A 158 5.88 -2.80 -7.86
N TYR A 159 5.12 -3.65 -7.17
CA TYR A 159 4.03 -3.21 -6.31
C TYR A 159 4.51 -2.31 -5.14
N PRO A 160 5.58 -2.63 -4.39
CA PRO A 160 6.11 -1.73 -3.37
C PRO A 160 6.41 -0.34 -3.93
N ALA A 161 7.04 -0.25 -5.12
CA ALA A 161 7.33 1.04 -5.76
C ALA A 161 6.05 1.87 -5.98
N SER A 162 4.97 1.22 -6.46
CA SER A 162 3.66 1.89 -6.60
C SER A 162 3.10 2.40 -5.28
N LYS A 163 3.30 1.66 -4.18
CA LYS A 163 2.79 2.02 -2.84
C LYS A 163 3.65 3.10 -2.16
N TYR A 164 4.96 3.11 -2.39
CA TYR A 164 5.83 4.24 -2.01
C TYR A 164 5.43 5.52 -2.74
N ALA A 165 5.09 5.44 -4.03
CA ALA A 165 4.59 6.61 -4.78
C ALA A 165 3.34 7.23 -4.13
N LEU A 166 2.43 6.40 -3.62
CA LEU A 166 1.25 6.87 -2.89
C LEU A 166 1.59 7.59 -1.57
N VAL A 167 2.71 7.26 -0.92
CA VAL A 167 3.16 8.00 0.28
C VAL A 167 3.49 9.45 -0.09
N GLY A 168 4.33 9.64 -1.12
CA GLY A 168 4.66 10.97 -1.62
C GLY A 168 3.43 11.74 -2.10
N LEU A 169 2.56 11.09 -2.88
CA LEU A 169 1.32 11.67 -3.37
C LEU A 169 0.44 12.20 -2.24
N THR A 170 0.17 11.38 -1.22
CA THR A 170 -0.70 11.82 -0.12
C THR A 170 -0.05 12.92 0.72
N GLU A 171 1.28 12.95 0.81
CA GLU A 171 1.99 14.01 1.52
C GLU A 171 1.87 15.35 0.83
N VAL A 172 2.19 15.39 -0.46
CA VAL A 172 2.08 16.59 -1.29
C VAL A 172 0.64 17.10 -1.28
N LEU A 173 -0.34 16.21 -1.48
CA LEU A 173 -1.76 16.60 -1.47
C LEU A 173 -2.17 17.27 -0.14
N ARG A 174 -1.71 16.76 1.01
CA ARG A 174 -2.01 17.40 2.30
C ARG A 174 -1.42 18.81 2.39
N GLN A 175 -0.20 18.99 1.91
CA GLN A 175 0.45 20.30 1.92
C GLN A 175 -0.27 21.28 0.99
N GLU A 176 -0.66 20.84 -0.21
CA GLU A 176 -1.44 21.64 -1.16
C GLU A 176 -2.81 22.04 -0.58
N LEU A 177 -3.56 21.10 -0.02
CA LEU A 177 -4.87 21.39 0.59
C LEU A 177 -4.77 22.36 1.77
N ASN A 178 -3.69 22.28 2.55
CA ASN A 178 -3.41 23.22 3.64
C ASN A 178 -3.08 24.61 3.13
N PHE A 179 -2.19 24.69 2.14
CA PHE A 179 -1.79 25.95 1.53
C PHE A 179 -3.00 26.68 0.92
N LEU A 180 -3.87 25.93 0.23
CA LEU A 180 -5.10 26.42 -0.37
C LEU A 180 -6.25 26.59 0.64
N LYS A 181 -6.03 26.28 1.93
CA LYS A 181 -7.02 26.35 3.02
C LYS A 181 -8.32 25.60 2.72
N MET A 182 -8.22 24.48 2.01
CA MET A 182 -9.38 23.68 1.64
C MET A 182 -9.84 22.80 2.82
N PRO A 183 -11.16 22.68 3.09
CA PRO A 183 -11.70 21.88 4.18
C PRO A 183 -11.73 20.38 3.83
N ILE A 184 -10.64 19.84 3.28
CA ILE A 184 -10.52 18.45 2.83
C ILE A 184 -9.47 17.73 3.66
N LYS A 185 -9.83 16.56 4.19
CA LYS A 185 -8.90 15.67 4.92
C LYS A 185 -8.35 14.60 4.01
N VAL A 186 -7.11 14.18 4.28
CA VAL A 186 -6.46 13.07 3.57
C VAL A 186 -5.89 12.08 4.57
N THR A 187 -6.33 10.84 4.49
CA THR A 187 -5.83 9.73 5.31
C THR A 187 -5.23 8.66 4.42
N SER A 188 -4.00 8.23 4.72
CA SER A 188 -3.36 7.08 4.08
C SER A 188 -3.44 5.89 5.03
N VAL A 189 -4.06 4.80 4.60
CA VAL A 189 -4.19 3.57 5.38
C VAL A 189 -3.18 2.55 4.85
N HIS A 190 -2.42 1.93 5.74
CA HIS A 190 -1.33 1.00 5.43
C HIS A 190 -1.60 -0.36 6.06
N PRO A 191 -2.42 -1.20 5.41
CA PRO A 191 -2.62 -2.57 5.85
C PRO A 191 -1.38 -3.43 5.64
N GLY A 192 -1.21 -4.41 6.53
CA GLY A 192 -0.42 -5.61 6.29
C GLY A 192 -1.13 -6.57 5.32
N MET A 193 -0.92 -7.86 5.52
CA MET A 193 -1.63 -8.93 4.84
C MET A 193 -3.11 -8.97 5.25
N VAL A 194 -4.00 -8.68 4.30
CA VAL A 194 -5.46 -8.77 4.50
C VAL A 194 -6.01 -9.95 3.70
N GLU A 195 -6.81 -10.79 4.35
CA GLU A 195 -7.46 -11.94 3.72
C GLU A 195 -8.46 -11.47 2.65
N THR A 196 -7.99 -11.43 1.41
CA THR A 196 -8.71 -10.96 0.22
C THR A 196 -8.25 -11.74 -1.00
N ASP A 197 -8.96 -11.60 -2.12
CA ASP A 197 -8.57 -12.21 -3.39
C ASP A 197 -7.15 -11.83 -3.84
N MET A 198 -6.63 -10.67 -3.40
CA MET A 198 -5.27 -10.23 -3.70
C MET A 198 -4.19 -11.18 -3.13
N ILE A 199 -4.47 -11.82 -1.99
CA ILE A 199 -3.52 -12.74 -1.34
C ILE A 199 -3.69 -14.19 -1.83
N LYS A 200 -4.79 -14.53 -2.52
CA LYS A 200 -4.98 -15.87 -3.09
C LYS A 200 -3.94 -16.21 -4.19
N VAL A 201 -3.30 -15.19 -4.76
CA VAL A 201 -2.19 -15.35 -5.73
C VAL A 201 -0.93 -15.92 -5.06
N PHE A 202 -0.81 -15.82 -3.73
CA PHE A 202 0.28 -16.45 -2.98
C PHE A 202 -0.04 -17.94 -2.78
N GLU A 203 0.14 -18.76 -3.82
CA GLU A 203 0.06 -20.22 -3.72
C GLU A 203 1.27 -20.78 -2.94
N SER A 204 1.35 -20.47 -1.64
CA SER A 204 2.32 -21.08 -0.76
C SER A 204 1.67 -21.47 0.56
N LYS A 205 1.92 -22.71 1.00
CA LYS A 205 1.56 -23.21 2.35
C LYS A 205 2.08 -22.30 3.48
N LEU A 206 3.05 -21.44 3.18
CA LEU A 206 3.59 -20.44 4.12
C LEU A 206 2.64 -19.24 4.28
N ALA A 207 2.09 -18.72 3.18
CA ALA A 207 1.13 -17.60 3.23
C ALA A 207 -0.16 -17.98 3.97
N GLU A 208 -0.58 -19.24 3.90
CA GLU A 208 -1.72 -19.76 4.68
C GLU A 208 -1.52 -19.64 6.19
N ARG A 209 -0.29 -19.87 6.67
CA ARG A 209 0.06 -19.90 8.11
C ARG A 209 0.38 -18.55 8.72
N LEU A 210 0.57 -17.53 7.89
CA LEU A 210 0.77 -16.17 8.39
C LEU A 210 -0.56 -15.60 8.89
N PRO A 211 -0.56 -14.89 10.03
CA PRO A 211 -1.73 -14.16 10.49
C PRO A 211 -2.10 -13.15 9.42
N LYS A 212 -3.40 -12.92 9.27
CA LYS A 212 -3.96 -11.97 8.29
C LYS A 212 -5.01 -11.13 8.99
N LEU A 213 -5.06 -9.86 8.65
CA LEU A 213 -6.19 -9.00 8.97
C LEU A 213 -7.40 -9.41 8.14
N GLN A 214 -8.59 -9.11 8.66
CA GLN A 214 -9.84 -9.24 7.93
C GLN A 214 -10.21 -7.89 7.30
N ALA A 215 -10.99 -7.91 6.22
CA ALA A 215 -11.45 -6.68 5.57
C ALA A 215 -12.15 -5.73 6.56
N LYS A 216 -12.95 -6.29 7.48
CA LYS A 216 -13.63 -5.57 8.57
C LYS A 216 -12.69 -4.78 9.49
N ASP A 217 -11.46 -5.24 9.68
CA ASP A 217 -10.49 -4.57 10.56
C ASP A 217 -10.00 -3.27 9.90
N ILE A 218 -9.84 -3.31 8.57
CA ILE A 218 -9.49 -2.15 7.74
C ILE A 218 -10.70 -1.21 7.64
N THR A 219 -11.90 -1.75 7.45
CA THR A 219 -13.14 -0.97 7.39
C THR A 219 -13.40 -0.22 8.69
N ALA A 220 -13.35 -0.89 9.85
CA ALA A 220 -13.53 -0.26 11.15
C ALA A 220 -12.54 0.90 11.37
N SER A 221 -11.31 0.70 10.91
CA SER A 221 -10.26 1.71 10.93
C SER A 221 -10.54 2.92 10.02
N ILE A 222 -11.09 2.69 8.82
CA ILE A 222 -11.51 3.76 7.90
C ILE A 222 -12.70 4.53 8.50
N ILE A 223 -13.71 3.84 9.01
CA ILE A 223 -14.87 4.45 9.68
C ILE A 223 -14.40 5.35 10.82
N HIS A 224 -13.53 4.84 11.70
CA HIS A 224 -12.95 5.64 12.80
C HIS A 224 -12.27 6.92 12.29
N CYS A 225 -11.54 6.85 11.16
CA CYS A 225 -10.94 8.04 10.56
C CYS A 225 -11.99 9.04 10.06
N LEU A 226 -13.08 8.57 9.44
CA LEU A 226 -14.18 9.41 8.96
C LEU A 226 -14.94 10.08 10.10
N GLU A 227 -15.02 9.43 11.27
CA GLU A 227 -15.70 9.95 12.45
C GLU A 227 -14.94 11.08 13.14
N THR A 228 -13.61 11.13 13.00
CA THR A 228 -12.80 12.17 13.63
C THR A 228 -13.31 13.60 13.29
N PRO A 229 -13.34 14.54 14.25
CA PRO A 229 -13.73 15.92 14.01
C PRO A 229 -12.97 16.60 12.86
N PRO A 230 -13.51 17.69 12.27
CA PRO A 230 -12.84 18.43 11.20
C PRO A 230 -11.41 18.87 11.54
N GLU A 231 -11.15 19.22 12.80
CA GLU A 231 -9.88 19.72 13.33
C GLU A 231 -8.85 18.58 13.49
N VAL A 232 -9.32 17.35 13.72
CA VAL A 232 -8.46 16.20 13.99
C VAL A 232 -8.06 15.52 12.69
N ARG A 233 -6.79 15.63 12.31
CA ARG A 233 -6.27 15.03 11.07
C ARG A 233 -5.43 13.79 11.34
N ARG A 234 -6.01 12.63 11.07
CA ARG A 234 -5.24 11.37 11.01
C ARG A 234 -4.58 11.24 9.65
N LYS A 235 -3.31 11.65 9.61
CA LYS A 235 -2.46 11.58 8.43
C LYS A 235 -2.32 10.14 7.94
N GLN A 236 -1.94 9.25 8.84
CA GLN A 236 -1.58 7.88 8.51
C GLN A 236 -2.11 6.89 9.54
N LEU A 237 -2.48 5.70 9.08
CA LEU A 237 -2.79 4.57 9.93
C LEU A 237 -2.07 3.32 9.43
N GLN A 238 -1.32 2.66 10.31
CA GLN A 238 -0.66 1.39 10.05
C GLN A 238 -1.40 0.28 10.79
N LEU A 239 -1.74 -0.79 10.08
CA LEU A 239 -2.45 -1.94 10.62
C LEU A 239 -1.60 -3.15 10.31
N GLY A 240 -0.89 -3.65 11.31
CA GLY A 240 -0.10 -4.88 11.22
C GLY A 240 -0.75 -6.00 12.01
N GLU A 241 -0.43 -7.24 11.63
CA GLU A 241 -0.91 -8.41 12.33
C GLU A 241 -0.18 -8.59 13.66
N ASN A 242 -0.87 -9.17 14.64
CA ASN A 242 -0.23 -9.54 15.88
C ASN A 242 0.61 -10.81 15.67
N LEU A 243 1.92 -10.64 15.49
CA LEU A 243 2.87 -11.73 15.25
C LEU A 243 3.13 -12.63 16.48
N LYS A 244 2.69 -12.23 17.69
CA LYS A 244 2.86 -13.02 18.92
C LYS A 244 1.95 -14.26 18.98
N SER A 245 1.01 -14.41 18.06
CA SER A 245 0.10 -15.57 18.00
C SER A 245 0.68 -16.78 17.25
N ILE A 246 1.90 -16.69 16.72
CA ILE A 246 2.56 -17.78 15.98
C ILE A 246 3.59 -18.48 16.88
N PRO A 247 3.37 -19.73 17.31
CA PRO A 247 4.39 -20.51 18.01
C PRO A 247 5.62 -20.72 17.09
N GLY A 248 6.80 -20.24 17.49
CA GLY A 248 8.07 -20.56 16.83
C GLY A 248 8.69 -19.50 15.92
N VAL A 249 8.11 -18.30 15.79
CA VAL A 249 8.75 -17.20 15.04
C VAL A 249 9.52 -16.29 16.01
N PHE A 250 10.85 -16.45 16.09
CA PHE A 250 11.73 -15.51 16.79
C PHE A 250 11.94 -14.27 15.92
N ILE A 251 11.34 -13.15 16.32
CA ILE A 251 11.55 -11.85 15.65
C ILE A 251 12.85 -11.24 16.19
N THR A 252 13.86 -11.11 15.34
CA THR A 252 15.01 -10.25 15.63
C THR A 252 14.60 -8.80 15.42
N VAL A 253 14.27 -8.09 16.51
CA VAL A 253 14.00 -6.65 16.46
C VAL A 253 15.34 -5.93 16.26
N ARG A 254 15.68 -5.59 15.02
CA ARG A 254 16.72 -4.58 14.76
C ARG A 254 16.10 -3.20 14.99
N HIS A 255 16.64 -2.46 15.96
CA HIS A 255 16.29 -1.06 16.20
C HIS A 255 16.52 -0.24 14.93
N CYS A 256 15.55 0.60 14.59
CA CYS A 256 15.63 1.58 13.51
C CYS A 256 16.67 2.66 13.88
N PRO A 257 17.65 2.99 13.01
CA PRO A 257 18.67 3.99 13.32
C PRO A 257 18.24 5.44 13.04
N PHE A 258 16.98 5.70 12.67
CA PHE A 258 16.47 7.04 12.39
C PHE A 258 15.54 7.56 13.51
N CYS A 259 16.14 7.88 14.65
CA CYS A 259 15.60 8.84 15.61
C CYS A 259 16.64 9.95 15.76
N PHE A 260 16.44 11.04 15.01
CA PHE A 260 17.16 12.29 15.21
C PHE A 260 16.49 13.02 16.38
N ASP A 261 17.02 12.84 17.59
CA ASP A 261 16.69 13.72 18.72
C ASP A 261 17.70 14.86 18.72
N GLY A 262 17.30 15.98 18.12
CA GLY A 262 17.98 17.25 18.30
C GLY A 262 17.59 17.85 19.64
N THR A 263 18.45 17.72 20.65
CA THR A 263 18.73 18.76 21.67
C THR A 263 19.86 18.30 22.60
N GLY A 264 20.88 19.14 22.76
CA GLY A 264 21.63 19.30 24.02
C GLY A 264 22.75 18.29 24.31
N GLY A 265 23.99 18.81 24.41
CA GLY A 265 25.17 18.02 24.75
C GLY A 265 25.11 17.36 26.13
N GLY A 266 25.67 16.15 26.22
CA GLY A 266 25.82 15.41 27.46
C GLY A 266 26.65 14.13 27.27
N ARG A 267 27.89 14.17 27.78
CA ARG A 267 28.89 13.09 27.90
C ARG A 267 28.32 11.66 27.91
N GLY A 268 28.79 10.84 26.97
CA GLY A 268 28.50 9.41 26.91
C GLY A 268 28.95 8.64 28.15
N ARG A 269 28.07 7.76 28.64
CA ARG A 269 28.40 6.68 29.56
C ARG A 269 27.84 5.38 28.95
N SER A 270 28.74 4.45 28.65
CA SER A 270 28.40 3.09 28.24
C SER A 270 27.88 2.31 29.45
N TRP A 271 26.74 1.65 29.31
CA TRP A 271 26.32 0.61 30.24
C TRP A 271 26.55 -0.75 29.59
N THR A 272 27.55 -1.49 30.10
CA THR A 272 27.72 -2.92 29.84
C THR A 272 26.76 -3.69 30.75
N LEU A 273 25.79 -4.40 30.16
CA LEU A 273 24.93 -5.34 30.88
C LEU A 273 25.70 -6.66 31.09
N ARG A 274 25.69 -7.11 32.34
CA ARG A 274 26.33 -8.31 32.90
C ARG A 274 25.83 -9.61 32.25
N ASP A 275 26.73 -10.59 32.30
CA ASP A 275 26.62 -11.98 31.91
C ASP A 275 25.38 -12.73 32.42
N GLY A 276 24.82 -13.57 31.53
CA GLY A 276 23.78 -14.59 31.76
C GLY A 276 23.72 -15.53 30.54
N PRO A 277 23.36 -16.82 30.70
CA PRO A 277 24.12 -17.95 30.19
C PRO A 277 24.00 -18.18 28.67
N GLU A 278 25.11 -18.59 28.06
CA GLU A 278 25.23 -18.98 26.65
C GLU A 278 24.20 -20.06 26.24
N PRO A 279 23.57 -19.94 25.05
CA PRO A 279 22.98 -21.08 24.39
C PRO A 279 24.03 -21.82 23.55
N LEU A 280 24.32 -23.06 23.93
CA LEU A 280 24.95 -24.07 23.07
C LEU A 280 24.12 -24.23 21.78
N ILE A 281 24.51 -23.56 20.69
CA ILE A 281 24.40 -23.96 19.27
C ILE A 281 25.25 -22.95 18.48
N THR A 282 26.58 -23.11 18.49
CA THR A 282 27.46 -22.27 17.62
C THR A 282 28.44 -23.10 16.78
N SER A 283 28.64 -24.39 17.05
CA SER A 283 29.60 -25.19 16.27
C SER A 283 29.04 -25.75 14.95
N LYS A 284 27.76 -26.15 14.89
CA LYS A 284 27.18 -26.76 13.66
C LYS A 284 26.87 -25.74 12.57
N LEU A 285 26.44 -24.53 12.92
CA LEU A 285 26.14 -23.46 11.95
C LEU A 285 27.40 -22.80 11.38
N ALA A 286 28.44 -22.59 12.20
CA ALA A 286 29.73 -22.08 11.72
C ALA A 286 30.40 -23.05 10.72
N THR A 287 30.30 -24.36 10.97
CA THR A 287 30.81 -25.40 10.07
C THR A 287 30.04 -25.44 8.74
N LEU A 288 28.72 -25.20 8.77
CA LEU A 288 27.89 -25.19 7.57
C LEU A 288 28.16 -23.95 6.69
N VAL A 289 28.30 -22.77 7.31
CA VAL A 289 28.67 -21.53 6.60
C VAL A 289 30.08 -21.62 6.01
N HIS A 290 31.03 -22.22 6.72
CA HIS A 290 32.39 -22.44 6.20
C HIS A 290 32.40 -23.41 5.00
N ARG A 291 31.64 -24.53 5.07
CA ARG A 291 31.52 -25.47 3.95
C ARG A 291 30.81 -24.85 2.74
N PHE A 292 29.81 -24.01 2.95
CA PHE A 292 29.11 -23.32 1.86
C PHE A 292 30.00 -22.28 1.17
N ARG A 293 30.83 -21.57 1.95
CA ARG A 293 31.83 -20.61 1.42
C ARG A 293 32.93 -21.32 0.62
N GLN A 294 33.41 -22.47 1.08
CA GLN A 294 34.37 -23.32 0.35
C GLN A 294 33.80 -23.86 -0.98
N LEU A 295 32.51 -24.22 -1.01
CA LEU A 295 31.81 -24.67 -2.22
C LEU A 295 31.62 -23.56 -3.25
N LEU A 296 31.33 -22.33 -2.81
CA LEU A 296 31.19 -21.18 -3.71
C LEU A 296 32.53 -20.75 -4.31
N VAL A 297 33.62 -20.79 -3.52
CA VAL A 297 34.98 -20.53 -4.03
C VAL A 297 35.43 -21.60 -5.02
N LYS A 298 35.12 -22.88 -4.79
CA LYS A 298 35.41 -23.95 -5.77
C LYS A 298 34.59 -23.89 -7.05
N ARG A 299 33.37 -23.34 -7.01
CA ARG A 299 32.45 -23.31 -8.17
C ARG A 299 32.58 -22.03 -9.00
N PHE A 300 33.09 -20.95 -8.41
CA PHE A 300 33.19 -19.63 -9.06
C PHE A 300 34.58 -18.98 -8.98
N GLY A 301 35.56 -19.60 -8.31
CA GLY A 301 36.88 -19.03 -8.08
C GLY A 301 38.01 -19.86 -8.69
N GLN A 302 38.16 -19.81 -10.02
CA GLN A 302 39.47 -19.82 -10.70
C GLN A 302 39.32 -19.64 -12.22
N LYS A 303 39.61 -18.44 -12.71
CA LYS A 303 40.70 -18.19 -13.68
C LYS A 303 40.85 -16.68 -13.90
N ASP A 304 41.70 -16.08 -13.07
CA ASP A 304 42.52 -14.90 -13.43
C ASP A 304 43.96 -15.25 -13.06
N GLY A 305 44.89 -15.02 -14.00
CA GLY A 305 46.32 -15.37 -13.93
C GLY A 305 46.85 -15.69 -15.35
N THR A 306 47.11 -14.67 -16.19
CA THR A 306 48.43 -14.05 -16.49
C THR A 306 49.34 -14.85 -17.42
N ASP A 307 49.57 -14.28 -18.61
CA ASP A 307 50.81 -14.25 -19.43
C ASP A 307 50.40 -14.03 -20.90
N GLY A 308 50.97 -13.15 -21.74
CA GLY A 308 52.07 -12.20 -21.66
C GLY A 308 52.03 -11.33 -22.94
N THR A 309 52.74 -10.20 -22.88
CA THR A 309 53.24 -9.33 -23.96
C THR A 309 52.93 -9.68 -25.43
N ASP A 310 52.34 -8.76 -26.21
CA ASP A 310 53.10 -8.03 -27.25
C ASP A 310 52.36 -6.81 -27.84
N LYS A 311 53.15 -5.93 -28.47
CA LYS A 311 52.91 -4.56 -28.94
C LYS A 311 51.91 -4.37 -30.10
N HIS A 312 51.56 -3.08 -30.28
CA HIS A 312 50.93 -2.36 -31.42
C HIS A 312 49.45 -2.05 -31.26
N ASP A 313 48.88 -0.94 -31.72
CA ASP A 313 49.32 0.40 -32.16
C ASP A 313 48.00 1.20 -32.32
N GLN A 314 48.08 2.52 -32.13
CA GLN A 314 47.24 3.57 -32.73
C GLN A 314 45.69 3.57 -32.67
N SER A 315 45.20 4.61 -31.98
CA SER A 315 44.20 5.62 -32.43
C SER A 315 42.80 5.20 -32.92
N HIS A 316 41.76 5.71 -32.26
CA HIS A 316 40.64 6.53 -32.78
C HIS A 316 39.53 6.61 -31.70
N ARG A 317 39.31 7.76 -31.04
CA ARG A 317 38.29 8.82 -31.31
C ARG A 317 36.88 8.33 -31.69
N HIS A 318 35.94 8.53 -30.75
CA HIS A 318 34.61 9.19 -30.84
C HIS A 318 33.63 8.54 -29.84
N GLU A 319 33.18 9.24 -28.79
CA GLU A 319 32.01 10.15 -28.78
C GLU A 319 30.76 9.57 -29.47
N ARG A 320 29.83 9.05 -28.66
CA ARG A 320 28.46 9.54 -28.48
C ARG A 320 27.77 8.82 -27.31
#